data_AF-A0A7V2QI01-F1
#
_entry.id   AF-A0A7V2QI01-F1
#
_cell.length_a   1.000
_cell.length_b   1.000
_cell.length_c   1.000
_cell.angle_alpha   90.00
_cell.angle_beta   90.00
_cell.angle_gamma   90.00
#
_symmetry.space_group_name_H-M   'P 1'
#
loop_
_entity.id
_entity.type
_entity.pdbx_description
1 polymer ?
#
loop_
_entity_poly.entity_id
_entity_poly.type
_entity_poly.pdbx_seq_one_letter_code
_entity_poly.pdbx_strand_id
1 'polypeptide(L)'
;MSGGFPVEAYQALFPPGVCGQEVPLGTDRDHYCPDPHFFEWWYFDIALDDGGWLVAVFHSALFNLGDHQPTVDVRYYPPDGRPVVAIGRYGRGEYAAARGPFRLRIGPSSVEAVEGVYRLSVREGGLRADLTFTPELPGWRVGSGRLFADLGSGRAFHWVVPMPLARVTGEIALPNGQSRPVAGVGYHDHNWGTVYLPSAFGRWRWGRVWGDGWTVIFGDLHATRSEAVVRPLLVGRAGAVREVVEGFSSEWEDAATSLVGGGGEPFSLRLSHERLLDRERFAALRPVWRAWRRVVEPVFYVSYSLPFGGAVVRSVLGVGTYRRWTASGRLDRAGQQVAVRGVLEEMRLRQGGGR
;
A
#
# COMPACT_ATOMS: atom_id res chain seq x y z
N MET A 1 -4.76 4.17 -31.54
CA MET A 1 -3.92 2.99 -31.24
C MET A 1 -4.28 2.51 -29.85
N SER A 2 -4.67 1.25 -29.75
CA SER A 2 -5.23 0.53 -28.59
C SER A 2 -4.27 0.53 -27.39
N GLY A 3 -4.36 1.56 -26.54
CA GLY A 3 -3.29 1.91 -25.60
C GLY A 3 -3.45 1.33 -24.19
N GLY A 4 -3.39 0.00 -24.05
CA GLY A 4 -3.25 -0.73 -22.79
C GLY A 4 -2.08 -1.73 -22.86
N PHE A 5 -1.52 -2.12 -21.71
CA PHE A 5 -0.48 -3.16 -21.68
C PHE A 5 -1.09 -4.54 -21.97
N PRO A 6 -0.33 -5.45 -22.61
CA PRO A 6 -0.80 -6.80 -22.93
C PRO A 6 -0.99 -7.63 -21.65
N VAL A 7 -1.83 -8.67 -21.69
CA VAL A 7 -2.22 -9.46 -20.48
C VAL A 7 -1.00 -10.11 -19.83
N GLU A 8 -0.03 -10.51 -20.63
CA GLU A 8 1.24 -11.13 -20.21
C GLU A 8 2.02 -10.22 -19.25
N ALA A 9 1.87 -8.89 -19.37
CA ALA A 9 2.53 -7.94 -18.48
C ALA A 9 2.03 -8.04 -17.02
N TYR A 10 0.83 -8.60 -16.81
CA TYR A 10 0.20 -8.77 -15.50
C TYR A 10 0.32 -10.20 -14.97
N GLN A 11 0.72 -11.17 -15.81
CA GLN A 11 0.95 -12.56 -15.42
C GLN A 11 2.33 -12.79 -14.76
N ALA A 12 3.10 -11.71 -14.58
CA ALA A 12 4.45 -11.71 -14.03
C ALA A 12 4.59 -12.18 -12.56
N LEU A 13 3.47 -12.55 -11.92
CA LEU A 13 3.45 -13.17 -10.59
C LEU A 13 4.28 -14.48 -10.57
N PHE A 14 4.28 -15.26 -11.66
CA PHE A 14 4.91 -16.58 -11.72
C PHE A 14 5.65 -16.78 -13.06
N PRO A 15 6.92 -17.19 -13.10
CA PRO A 15 7.58 -17.48 -14.37
C PRO A 15 7.45 -18.96 -14.75
N PRO A 16 7.38 -19.26 -16.05
CA PRO A 16 8.25 -20.27 -16.64
C PRO A 16 9.35 -19.56 -17.45
N GLY A 17 10.60 -19.69 -17.01
CA GLY A 17 11.78 -19.45 -17.85
C GLY A 17 12.40 -18.05 -17.83
N VAL A 18 13.44 -17.91 -16.99
CA VAL A 18 14.66 -17.07 -17.09
C VAL A 18 14.61 -15.78 -17.93
N CYS A 19 14.54 -14.61 -17.25
CA CYS A 19 15.61 -13.60 -17.19
C CYS A 19 15.23 -12.49 -16.18
N GLY A 20 16.14 -12.15 -15.27
CA GLY A 20 15.97 -11.12 -14.23
C GLY A 20 15.73 -11.73 -12.84
N GLN A 21 16.72 -11.60 -11.96
CA GLN A 21 16.90 -12.31 -10.69
C GLN A 21 15.64 -12.43 -9.82
N GLU A 22 15.52 -13.55 -9.08
CA GLU A 22 14.70 -13.59 -7.87
C GLU A 22 15.01 -12.37 -7.02
N VAL A 23 13.98 -11.65 -6.60
CA VAL A 23 14.07 -10.61 -5.58
C VAL A 23 14.27 -11.36 -4.25
N PRO A 24 15.49 -11.42 -3.65
CA PRO A 24 15.67 -12.15 -2.41
C PRO A 24 14.82 -11.46 -1.33
N LEU A 25 14.20 -12.19 -0.41
CA LEU A 25 13.38 -11.59 0.66
C LEU A 25 14.11 -10.51 1.48
N GLY A 26 15.46 -10.45 1.41
CA GLY A 26 16.30 -9.32 1.84
C GLY A 26 16.31 -8.11 0.87
N THR A 27 15.17 -7.75 0.27
CA THR A 27 15.02 -6.59 -0.62
C THR A 27 14.22 -5.46 0.01
N ASP A 28 14.18 -5.37 1.33
CA ASP A 28 13.71 -4.13 1.95
C ASP A 28 14.67 -2.94 1.73
N ARG A 29 15.75 -3.15 0.98
CA ARG A 29 16.77 -2.16 0.60
C ARG A 29 16.21 -1.07 -0.33
N ASP A 30 16.90 0.05 -0.42
CA ASP A 30 16.65 1.10 -1.43
C ASP A 30 16.89 0.64 -2.88
N HIS A 31 15.95 1.00 -3.76
CA HIS A 31 15.95 0.75 -5.21
C HIS A 31 15.92 2.03 -6.03
N TYR A 32 16.23 3.18 -5.44
CA TYR A 32 16.19 4.46 -6.13
C TYR A 32 16.86 4.40 -7.51
N CYS A 33 16.12 4.84 -8.53
CA CYS A 33 16.65 5.07 -9.85
C CYS A 33 16.14 6.41 -10.44
N PRO A 34 16.96 7.11 -11.24
CA PRO A 34 16.59 8.42 -11.80
C PRO A 34 15.64 8.31 -13.02
N ASP A 35 14.69 7.37 -13.00
CA ASP A 35 13.64 7.27 -14.02
C ASP A 35 12.47 8.23 -13.68
N PRO A 36 11.94 9.03 -14.62
CA PRO A 36 10.86 9.99 -14.33
C PRO A 36 9.56 9.39 -13.75
N HIS A 37 9.36 8.09 -13.91
CA HIS A 37 8.22 7.34 -13.39
C HIS A 37 8.59 6.41 -12.23
N PHE A 38 9.83 6.50 -11.74
CA PHE A 38 10.25 5.78 -10.56
C PHE A 38 9.41 6.16 -9.35
N PHE A 39 9.05 5.16 -8.58
CA PHE A 39 8.41 5.29 -7.29
C PHE A 39 8.92 4.21 -6.37
N GLU A 40 8.90 4.52 -5.07
CA GLU A 40 9.25 3.56 -4.04
C GLU A 40 8.72 4.03 -2.69
N TRP A 41 8.15 3.10 -1.93
CA TRP A 41 7.65 3.38 -0.59
C TRP A 41 7.73 2.20 0.38
N TRP A 42 8.17 2.51 1.61
CA TRP A 42 8.07 1.64 2.78
C TRP A 42 6.83 2.03 3.58
N TYR A 43 5.88 1.13 3.68
CA TYR A 43 4.59 1.39 4.31
C TYR A 43 4.47 0.58 5.60
N PHE A 44 4.14 1.26 6.69
CA PHE A 44 3.91 0.69 8.01
C PHE A 44 2.46 0.94 8.43
N ASP A 45 1.79 -0.12 8.89
CA ASP A 45 0.40 -0.09 9.33
C ASP A 45 0.29 -0.70 10.72
N ILE A 46 -0.19 0.08 11.67
CA ILE A 46 -0.27 -0.30 13.08
C ILE A 46 -1.70 -0.12 13.56
N ALA A 47 -2.33 -1.21 13.96
CA ALA A 47 -3.56 -1.18 14.74
C ALA A 47 -3.21 -1.25 16.22
N LEU A 48 -3.54 -0.20 16.96
CA LEU A 48 -3.27 -0.07 18.38
C LEU A 48 -4.35 -0.76 19.21
N ASP A 49 -3.98 -1.22 20.40
CA ASP A 49 -4.89 -1.95 21.30
C ASP A 49 -6.05 -1.08 21.82
N ASP A 50 -5.89 0.25 21.79
CA ASP A 50 -6.93 1.21 22.13
C ASP A 50 -7.94 1.49 21.00
N GLY A 51 -7.81 0.79 19.86
CA GLY A 51 -8.66 0.99 18.68
C GLY A 51 -8.19 2.10 17.73
N GLY A 52 -7.09 2.79 18.07
CA GLY A 52 -6.42 3.72 17.18
C GLY A 52 -5.66 3.02 16.06
N TRP A 53 -5.35 3.76 15.01
CA TRP A 53 -4.53 3.30 13.89
C TRP A 53 -3.46 4.32 13.57
N LEU A 54 -2.23 3.86 13.33
CA LEU A 54 -1.14 4.68 12.83
C LEU A 54 -0.68 4.09 11.49
N VAL A 55 -0.58 4.95 10.49
CA VAL A 55 0.03 4.64 9.19
C VAL A 55 1.24 5.55 9.03
N ALA A 56 2.38 4.99 8.67
CA ALA A 56 3.58 5.75 8.34
C ALA A 56 4.15 5.24 7.01
N VAL A 57 4.33 6.16 6.06
CA VAL A 57 4.81 5.84 4.72
C VAL A 57 6.03 6.68 4.42
N PHE A 58 7.15 6.02 4.11
CA PHE A 58 8.38 6.66 3.67
C PHE A 58 8.48 6.47 2.18
N HIS A 59 8.36 7.55 1.41
CA HIS A 59 8.55 7.54 -0.03
C HIS A 59 9.96 8.02 -0.36
N SER A 60 10.77 7.21 -1.05
CA SER A 60 11.98 7.76 -1.69
C SER A 60 11.60 8.60 -2.91
N ALA A 61 10.55 8.18 -3.63
CA ALA A 61 9.90 8.91 -4.70
C ALA A 61 8.39 8.56 -4.74
N LEU A 62 7.55 9.57 -4.87
CA LEU A 62 6.11 9.42 -4.96
C LEU A 62 5.67 8.89 -6.34
N PHE A 63 4.80 7.88 -6.39
CA PHE A 63 4.25 7.35 -7.65
C PHE A 63 3.47 8.38 -8.47
N ASN A 64 2.96 9.39 -7.78
CA ASN A 64 2.19 10.47 -8.34
C ASN A 64 2.98 11.79 -8.37
N LEU A 65 4.30 11.84 -8.26
CA LEU A 65 5.03 13.08 -8.55
C LEU A 65 6.39 12.77 -9.19
N GLY A 66 6.71 13.47 -10.28
CA GLY A 66 7.97 13.28 -11.00
C GLY A 66 9.12 14.16 -10.50
N ASP A 67 9.04 14.70 -9.29
CA ASP A 67 10.10 15.52 -8.68
C ASP A 67 11.08 14.71 -7.82
N HIS A 68 10.75 13.43 -7.58
CA HIS A 68 11.54 12.49 -6.78
C HIS A 68 11.87 13.01 -5.37
N GLN A 69 11.06 13.92 -4.82
CA GLN A 69 11.29 14.41 -3.47
C GLN A 69 10.91 13.34 -2.44
N PRO A 70 11.85 12.96 -1.55
CA PRO A 70 11.57 12.09 -0.43
C PRO A 70 10.45 12.67 0.43
N THR A 71 9.49 11.84 0.79
CA THR A 71 8.29 12.26 1.51
C THR A 71 7.99 11.30 2.64
N VAL A 72 7.64 11.81 3.81
CA VAL A 72 7.13 11.03 4.94
C VAL A 72 5.67 11.41 5.12
N ASP A 73 4.74 10.47 4.87
CA ASP A 73 3.29 10.65 5.11
C ASP A 73 2.89 9.84 6.34
N VAL A 74 2.44 10.52 7.38
CA VAL A 74 2.05 9.90 8.65
C VAL A 74 0.63 10.29 9.00
N ARG A 75 -0.17 9.29 9.30
CA ARG A 75 -1.60 9.44 9.61
C ARG A 75 -1.93 8.67 10.87
N TYR A 76 -2.45 9.37 11.87
CA TYR A 76 -3.01 8.77 13.06
C TYR A 76 -4.52 8.93 13.09
N TYR A 77 -5.23 7.82 13.14
CA TYR A 77 -6.68 7.74 13.26
C TYR A 77 -7.02 7.31 14.69
N PRO A 78 -7.41 8.24 15.58
CA PRO A 78 -7.80 7.86 16.94
C PRO A 78 -9.06 6.97 16.93
N PRO A 79 -9.34 6.22 18.01
CA PRO A 79 -10.61 5.51 18.15
C PRO A 79 -11.80 6.49 18.08
N ASP A 80 -11.63 7.68 18.67
CA ASP A 80 -12.59 8.77 18.62
C ASP A 80 -11.91 10.09 18.26
N GLY A 81 -12.59 10.92 17.46
CA GLY A 81 -12.12 12.25 17.09
C GLY A 81 -11.55 12.32 15.67
N ARG A 82 -10.80 13.39 15.40
CA ARG A 82 -10.33 13.70 14.04
C ARG A 82 -8.98 13.04 13.77
N PRO A 83 -8.75 12.53 12.55
CA PRO A 83 -7.43 12.08 12.14
C PRO A 83 -6.40 13.20 12.22
N VAL A 84 -5.18 12.84 12.57
CA VAL A 84 -3.99 13.70 12.49
C VAL A 84 -3.23 13.26 11.25
N VAL A 85 -2.97 14.18 10.33
CA VAL A 85 -2.21 13.94 9.10
C VAL A 85 -1.02 14.89 9.10
N ALA A 86 0.17 14.35 8.91
CA ALA A 86 1.42 15.09 8.82
C ALA A 86 2.24 14.57 7.63
N ILE A 87 2.54 15.46 6.68
CA ILE A 87 3.31 15.13 5.48
C ILE A 87 4.55 16.02 5.43
N GLY A 88 5.71 15.41 5.58
CA GLY A 88 7.02 16.05 5.43
C GLY A 88 7.57 15.81 4.03
N ARG A 89 8.02 16.87 3.34
CA ARG A 89 8.70 16.79 2.05
C ARG A 89 10.11 17.32 2.18
N TYR A 90 11.08 16.56 1.72
CA TYR A 90 12.49 16.79 2.01
C TYR A 90 13.33 16.91 0.75
N GLY A 91 14.51 17.53 0.88
CA GLY A 91 15.51 17.50 -0.19
C GLY A 91 16.15 16.11 -0.30
N ARG A 92 16.66 15.74 -1.49
CA ARG A 92 17.40 14.47 -1.66
C ARG A 92 18.62 14.34 -0.73
N GLY A 93 19.23 15.45 -0.31
CA GLY A 93 20.33 15.46 0.66
C GLY A 93 19.93 15.04 2.09
N GLU A 94 18.63 15.01 2.39
CA GLU A 94 18.07 14.58 3.68
C GLU A 94 17.57 13.13 3.63
N TYR A 95 17.73 12.47 2.48
CA TYR A 95 17.46 11.05 2.28
C TYR A 95 18.75 10.26 2.39
N ALA A 96 18.73 9.21 3.20
CA ALA A 96 19.82 8.25 3.27
C ALA A 96 19.25 6.85 3.45
N ALA A 97 19.74 5.91 2.64
CA ALA A 97 19.42 4.50 2.79
C ALA A 97 20.70 3.68 2.74
N ALA A 98 20.79 2.67 3.61
CA ALA A 98 21.91 1.74 3.64
C ALA A 98 21.49 0.35 3.15
N ARG A 99 22.36 -0.28 2.35
CA ARG A 99 22.18 -1.64 1.82
C ARG A 99 22.61 -2.76 2.78
N GLY A 100 23.28 -2.41 3.88
CA GLY A 100 23.70 -3.32 4.97
C GLY A 100 22.49 -3.74 5.83
N PRO A 101 22.58 -3.85 7.18
CA PRO A 101 21.33 -3.91 7.97
C PRO A 101 20.43 -2.75 7.51
N PHE A 102 19.18 -3.05 7.17
CA PHE A 102 18.31 -2.09 6.50
C PHE A 102 18.21 -0.84 7.39
N ARG A 103 18.53 0.31 6.80
CA ARG A 103 18.40 1.62 7.43
C ARG A 103 17.90 2.60 6.41
N LEU A 104 16.89 3.36 6.79
CA LEU A 104 16.29 4.42 6.01
C LEU A 104 16.19 5.65 6.89
N ARG A 105 16.52 6.81 6.35
CA ARG A 105 16.30 8.11 6.98
C ARG A 105 15.78 9.09 5.94
N ILE A 106 14.69 9.77 6.28
CA ILE A 106 14.12 10.86 5.51
C ILE A 106 13.88 12.01 6.48
N GLY A 107 14.66 13.08 6.35
CA GLY A 107 14.62 14.19 7.30
C GLY A 107 14.89 13.71 8.73
N PRO A 108 14.00 14.01 9.71
CA PRO A 108 14.11 13.59 11.10
C PRO A 108 13.54 12.19 11.38
N SER A 109 12.89 11.55 10.40
CA SER A 109 12.25 10.25 10.54
C SER A 109 13.19 9.14 10.03
N SER A 110 13.14 7.96 10.63
CA SER A 110 14.01 6.84 10.27
C SER A 110 13.38 5.47 10.54
N VAL A 111 13.92 4.47 9.85
CA VAL A 111 13.64 3.06 10.07
C VAL A 111 14.95 2.31 10.11
N GLU A 112 15.09 1.37 11.03
CA GLU A 112 16.18 0.40 11.01
C GLU A 112 15.66 -1.02 11.24
N ALA A 113 16.28 -2.01 10.61
CA ALA A 113 16.05 -3.41 10.89
C ALA A 113 17.34 -4.10 11.35
N VAL A 114 17.28 -4.76 12.50
CA VAL A 114 18.38 -5.54 13.07
C VAL A 114 17.82 -6.90 13.46
N GLU A 115 18.39 -7.97 12.92
CA GLU A 115 17.99 -9.36 13.23
C GLU A 115 16.48 -9.62 13.05
N GLY A 116 15.88 -8.98 12.04
CA GLY A 116 14.44 -9.11 11.74
C GLY A 116 13.52 -8.28 12.62
N VAL A 117 14.03 -7.54 13.60
CA VAL A 117 13.27 -6.56 14.40
C VAL A 117 13.39 -5.18 13.77
N TYR A 118 12.26 -4.52 13.53
CA TYR A 118 12.25 -3.17 12.95
C TYR A 118 12.02 -2.13 14.04
N ARG A 119 12.79 -1.05 14.01
CA ARG A 119 12.55 0.15 14.81
C ARG A 119 12.18 1.29 13.89
N LEU A 120 10.99 1.83 14.12
CA LEU A 120 10.41 2.94 13.38
C LEU A 120 10.46 4.17 14.28
N SER A 121 11.09 5.25 13.81
CA SER A 121 11.07 6.56 14.44
C SER A 121 10.48 7.59 13.48
N VAL A 122 9.36 8.20 13.86
CA VAL A 122 8.63 9.18 13.06
C VAL A 122 8.60 10.51 13.80
N ARG A 123 8.84 11.61 13.08
CA ARG A 123 8.83 12.97 13.60
C ARG A 123 8.24 13.94 12.56
N GLU A 124 6.91 14.02 12.46
CA GLU A 124 6.25 14.85 11.44
C GLU A 124 5.08 15.65 12.01
N GLY A 125 5.00 16.96 11.70
CA GLY A 125 3.84 17.79 12.04
C GLY A 125 3.44 17.80 13.53
N GLY A 126 4.41 17.60 14.43
CA GLY A 126 4.18 17.48 15.88
C GLY A 126 3.82 16.06 16.35
N LEU A 127 3.48 15.15 15.43
CA LEU A 127 3.32 13.73 15.71
C LEU A 127 4.71 13.07 15.84
N ARG A 128 4.90 12.32 16.92
CA ARG A 128 6.09 11.51 17.15
C ARG A 128 5.69 10.07 17.44
N ALA A 129 6.42 9.12 16.88
CA ALA A 129 6.26 7.71 17.24
C ALA A 129 7.63 7.05 17.27
N ASP A 130 7.90 6.25 18.30
CA ASP A 130 9.05 5.35 18.37
C ASP A 130 8.52 3.95 18.66
N LEU A 131 8.52 3.11 17.64
CA LEU A 131 7.84 1.82 17.66
C LEU A 131 8.80 0.70 17.30
N THR A 132 8.74 -0.40 18.05
CA THR A 132 9.48 -1.63 17.78
C THR A 132 8.50 -2.70 17.28
N PHE A 133 8.79 -3.24 16.10
CA PHE A 133 8.04 -4.31 15.46
C PHE A 133 8.81 -5.62 15.64
N THR A 134 8.19 -6.55 16.37
CA THR A 134 8.72 -7.91 16.56
C THR A 134 7.95 -8.86 15.65
N PRO A 135 8.61 -9.54 14.69
CA PRO A 135 7.92 -10.38 13.72
C PRO A 135 7.27 -11.60 14.39
N GLU A 136 6.04 -11.91 14.00
CA GLU A 136 5.34 -13.17 14.33
C GLU A 136 5.22 -14.10 13.12
N LEU A 137 5.47 -13.55 11.93
CA LEU A 137 5.60 -14.26 10.66
C LEU A 137 6.86 -13.79 9.93
N PRO A 138 7.58 -14.70 9.25
CA PRO A 138 8.65 -14.31 8.34
C PRO A 138 8.09 -13.53 7.15
N GLY A 139 8.96 -12.75 6.51
CA GLY A 139 8.63 -11.97 5.32
C GLY A 139 8.08 -12.82 4.18
N TRP A 140 7.23 -12.21 3.37
CA TRP A 140 6.52 -12.86 2.27
C TRP A 140 6.59 -12.02 0.99
N ARG A 141 6.53 -12.70 -0.16
CA ARG A 141 6.31 -12.09 -1.47
C ARG A 141 5.51 -13.07 -2.34
N VAL A 142 4.66 -12.54 -3.21
CA VAL A 142 3.98 -13.37 -4.22
C VAL A 142 4.95 -13.74 -5.34
N GLY A 143 5.19 -15.03 -5.55
CA GLY A 143 6.07 -15.55 -6.60
C GLY A 143 7.41 -14.80 -6.70
N SER A 144 7.66 -14.06 -7.78
CA SER A 144 8.89 -13.27 -7.95
C SER A 144 8.95 -11.96 -7.12
N GLY A 145 7.85 -11.54 -6.52
CA GLY A 145 7.66 -10.21 -5.93
C GLY A 145 7.30 -9.14 -6.97
N ARG A 146 7.14 -9.51 -8.24
CA ARG A 146 6.79 -8.62 -9.34
C ARG A 146 5.30 -8.73 -9.65
N LEU A 147 4.56 -7.66 -9.40
CA LEU A 147 3.12 -7.58 -9.67
C LEU A 147 2.82 -7.22 -11.14
N PHE A 148 3.76 -6.55 -11.81
CA PHE A 148 3.64 -6.17 -13.21
C PHE A 148 5.02 -6.06 -13.87
N ALA A 149 5.11 -6.43 -15.15
CA ALA A 149 6.32 -6.31 -15.96
C ALA A 149 5.98 -6.09 -17.45
N ASP A 150 6.27 -4.91 -17.97
CA ASP A 150 6.26 -4.68 -19.42
C ASP A 150 7.58 -5.18 -20.03
N LEU A 151 7.54 -6.34 -20.68
CA LEU A 151 8.73 -6.97 -21.27
C LEU A 151 9.34 -6.13 -22.42
N GLY A 152 8.54 -5.31 -23.10
CA GLY A 152 9.04 -4.47 -24.20
C GLY A 152 9.87 -3.29 -23.72
N SER A 153 9.52 -2.69 -22.58
CA SER A 153 10.25 -1.56 -22.00
C SER A 153 11.15 -1.92 -20.82
N GLY A 154 11.00 -3.13 -20.26
CA GLY A 154 11.65 -3.55 -19.02
C GLY A 154 11.08 -2.88 -17.75
N ARG A 155 10.02 -2.05 -17.87
CA ARG A 155 9.40 -1.40 -16.72
C ARG A 155 8.64 -2.40 -15.87
N ALA A 156 8.76 -2.28 -14.56
CA ALA A 156 8.15 -3.23 -13.64
C ALA A 156 7.55 -2.53 -12.42
N PHE A 157 6.74 -3.28 -11.69
CA PHE A 157 6.26 -2.93 -10.37
C PHE A 157 6.38 -4.15 -9.45
N HIS A 158 6.96 -3.91 -8.28
CA HIS A 158 7.29 -4.91 -7.29
C HIS A 158 6.62 -4.62 -5.95
N TRP A 159 6.27 -5.70 -5.25
CA TRP A 159 5.70 -5.68 -3.91
C TRP A 159 6.24 -6.87 -3.11
N VAL A 160 6.77 -6.56 -1.92
CA VAL A 160 7.18 -7.54 -0.92
C VAL A 160 6.64 -7.11 0.43
N VAL A 161 6.46 -8.07 1.34
CA VAL A 161 5.93 -7.84 2.68
C VAL A 161 6.96 -8.34 3.70
N PRO A 162 7.91 -7.50 4.13
CA PRO A 162 8.92 -7.91 5.11
C PRO A 162 8.33 -8.30 6.46
N MET A 163 7.23 -7.67 6.89
CA MET A 163 6.51 -8.04 8.11
C MET A 163 5.00 -8.20 7.88
N PRO A 164 4.54 -9.42 7.53
CA PRO A 164 3.11 -9.69 7.35
C PRO A 164 2.31 -9.56 8.66
N LEU A 165 2.93 -9.98 9.76
CA LEU A 165 2.37 -9.92 11.10
C LEU A 165 3.49 -9.66 12.10
N ALA A 166 3.35 -8.60 12.89
CA ALA A 166 4.27 -8.25 13.95
C ALA A 166 3.51 -7.79 15.19
N ARG A 167 4.06 -8.05 16.37
CA ARG A 167 3.69 -7.34 17.60
C ARG A 167 4.42 -6.02 17.65
N VAL A 168 3.70 -4.95 17.96
CA VAL A 168 4.24 -3.59 18.07
C VAL A 168 4.17 -3.11 19.50
N THR A 169 5.24 -2.49 19.97
CA THR A 169 5.30 -1.78 21.26
C THR A 169 6.09 -0.49 21.10
N GLY A 170 5.82 0.51 21.93
CA GLY A 170 6.60 1.75 21.93
C GLY A 170 5.83 2.93 22.48
N GLU A 171 6.11 4.13 21.97
CA GLU A 171 5.46 5.36 22.38
C GLU A 171 4.95 6.18 21.18
N ILE A 172 3.84 6.87 21.38
CA ILE A 172 3.31 7.86 20.44
C ILE A 172 3.06 9.17 21.21
N ALA A 173 3.51 10.29 20.64
CA ALA A 173 3.14 11.62 21.07
C ALA A 173 2.34 12.34 19.97
N LEU A 174 1.20 12.90 20.35
CA LEU A 174 0.36 13.70 19.45
C LEU A 174 0.82 15.16 19.45
N PRO A 175 0.36 16.01 18.50
CA PRO A 175 0.76 17.42 18.42
C PRO A 175 0.49 18.25 19.69
N ASN A 176 -0.38 17.78 20.59
CA ASN A 176 -0.62 18.38 21.90
C ASN A 176 0.52 18.13 22.92
N GLY A 177 1.57 17.39 22.54
CA GLY A 177 2.72 17.08 23.37
C GLY A 177 2.53 15.91 24.34
N GLN A 178 1.34 15.30 24.39
CA GLN A 178 1.10 14.16 25.28
C GLN A 178 1.71 12.90 24.65
N SER A 179 2.77 12.39 25.27
CA SER A 179 3.32 11.05 24.97
C SER A 179 2.58 9.99 25.77
N ARG A 180 2.39 8.82 25.18
CA ARG A 180 1.82 7.65 25.84
C ARG A 180 2.45 6.36 25.31
N PRO A 181 2.60 5.34 26.17
CA PRO A 181 2.97 4.01 25.71
C PRO A 181 1.84 3.42 24.87
N VAL A 182 2.22 2.60 23.90
CA VAL A 182 1.30 1.90 23.01
C VAL A 182 1.75 0.47 22.75
N ALA A 183 0.77 -0.40 22.50
CA ALA A 183 0.96 -1.74 21.98
C ALA A 183 -0.07 -2.01 20.87
N GLY A 184 0.20 -2.99 20.02
CA GLY A 184 -0.71 -3.35 18.94
C GLY A 184 -0.15 -4.37 17.96
N VAL A 185 -0.79 -4.43 16.79
CA VAL A 185 -0.44 -5.34 15.69
C VAL A 185 0.04 -4.53 14.48
N GLY A 186 1.24 -4.86 14.01
CA GLY A 186 1.95 -4.16 12.95
C GLY A 186 2.04 -4.95 11.64
N TYR A 187 2.13 -4.23 10.53
CA TYR A 187 2.48 -4.69 9.20
C TYR A 187 3.46 -3.75 8.55
N HIS A 188 4.32 -4.33 7.72
CA HIS A 188 5.20 -3.57 6.86
C HIS A 188 5.28 -4.21 5.47
N ASP A 189 5.07 -3.40 4.44
CA ASP A 189 5.40 -3.74 3.06
C ASP A 189 6.29 -2.70 2.39
N HIS A 190 6.87 -3.14 1.27
CA HIS A 190 7.73 -2.34 0.44
C HIS A 190 7.36 -2.53 -1.02
N ASN A 191 7.17 -1.40 -1.70
CA ASN A 191 6.74 -1.31 -3.07
C ASN A 191 7.69 -0.42 -3.85
N TRP A 192 8.07 -0.82 -5.06
CA TRP A 192 8.86 0.03 -5.95
C TRP A 192 8.61 -0.33 -7.40
N GLY A 193 8.88 0.61 -8.30
CA GLY A 193 8.71 0.37 -9.72
C GLY A 193 9.10 1.55 -10.57
N THR A 194 9.14 1.30 -11.87
CA THR A 194 9.43 2.30 -12.91
C THR A 194 8.25 2.48 -13.85
N VAL A 195 7.12 1.82 -13.62
CA VAL A 195 5.92 2.05 -14.42
C VAL A 195 5.16 3.28 -13.90
N TYR A 196 4.57 4.09 -14.78
CA TYR A 196 3.58 5.05 -14.35
C TYR A 196 2.35 4.29 -13.84
N LEU A 197 2.25 4.05 -12.52
CA LEU A 197 1.28 3.15 -11.90
C LEU A 197 -0.17 3.37 -12.38
N PRO A 198 -0.67 4.62 -12.57
CA PRO A 198 -2.02 4.87 -13.08
C PRO A 198 -2.26 4.50 -14.56
N SER A 199 -1.23 4.05 -15.29
CA SER A 199 -1.37 3.44 -16.63
C SER A 199 -1.37 1.92 -16.61
N ALA A 200 -0.81 1.30 -15.56
CA ALA A 200 -0.89 -0.13 -15.37
C ALA A 200 -2.22 -0.49 -14.69
N PHE A 201 -2.55 0.14 -13.56
CA PHE A 201 -3.71 -0.23 -12.75
C PHE A 201 -4.75 0.88 -12.68
N GLY A 202 -5.99 0.56 -13.06
CA GLY A 202 -7.14 1.46 -13.02
C GLY A 202 -7.95 1.36 -11.73
N ARG A 203 -7.83 0.22 -11.04
CA ARG A 203 -8.43 -0.04 -9.74
C ARG A 203 -7.48 -0.88 -8.94
N TRP A 204 -7.30 -0.50 -7.69
CA TRP A 204 -6.45 -1.17 -6.74
C TRP A 204 -7.24 -1.37 -5.48
N ARG A 205 -7.41 -2.64 -5.10
CA ARG A 205 -8.01 -3.01 -3.83
C ARG A 205 -6.97 -3.78 -3.05
N TRP A 206 -6.81 -3.44 -1.79
CA TRP A 206 -5.86 -4.10 -0.90
C TRP A 206 -6.53 -4.31 0.45
N GLY A 207 -6.20 -5.41 1.10
CA GLY A 207 -6.75 -5.72 2.40
C GLY A 207 -5.79 -6.52 3.25
N ARG A 208 -5.85 -6.26 4.55
CA ARG A 208 -5.16 -7.04 5.57
C ARG A 208 -6.08 -7.25 6.74
N VAL A 209 -6.24 -8.50 7.16
CA VAL A 209 -6.96 -8.87 8.38
C VAL A 209 -6.18 -9.90 9.19
N TRP A 210 -6.45 -9.98 10.48
CA TRP A 210 -5.83 -10.93 11.41
C TRP A 210 -6.76 -11.29 12.57
N GLY A 211 -6.49 -12.43 13.20
CA GLY A 211 -7.22 -12.93 14.37
C GLY A 211 -6.74 -14.32 14.77
N ASP A 212 -6.66 -14.61 16.06
CA ASP A 212 -6.21 -15.91 16.62
C ASP A 212 -4.93 -16.48 15.97
N GLY A 213 -3.95 -15.60 15.73
CA GLY A 213 -2.68 -15.93 15.10
C GLY A 213 -2.74 -16.08 13.58
N TRP A 214 -3.92 -16.01 12.95
CA TRP A 214 -4.06 -15.95 11.50
C TRP A 214 -3.87 -14.55 10.96
N THR A 215 -3.36 -14.43 9.75
CA THR A 215 -3.40 -13.20 8.95
C THR A 215 -3.77 -13.53 7.51
N VAL A 216 -4.56 -12.66 6.88
CA VAL A 216 -4.85 -12.70 5.45
C VAL A 216 -4.47 -11.36 4.85
N ILE A 217 -3.66 -11.38 3.81
CA ILE A 217 -3.20 -10.19 3.07
C ILE A 217 -3.49 -10.42 1.60
N PHE A 218 -4.16 -9.48 0.97
CA PHE A 218 -4.62 -9.66 -0.41
C PHE A 218 -4.62 -8.38 -1.21
N GLY A 219 -4.43 -8.52 -2.51
CA GLY A 219 -4.66 -7.48 -3.51
C GLY A 219 -5.65 -7.94 -4.56
N ASP A 220 -6.48 -7.03 -5.07
CA ASP A 220 -7.34 -7.23 -6.24
C ASP A 220 -7.15 -6.03 -7.18
N LEU A 221 -6.12 -6.14 -8.03
CA LEU A 221 -5.63 -5.07 -8.88
C LEU A 221 -6.12 -5.28 -10.31
N HIS A 222 -6.88 -4.33 -10.85
CA HIS A 222 -7.38 -4.38 -12.22
C HIS A 222 -6.59 -3.45 -13.13
N ALA A 223 -6.24 -3.95 -14.32
CA ALA A 223 -5.58 -3.16 -15.34
C ALA A 223 -6.44 -1.96 -15.79
N THR A 224 -5.81 -0.84 -16.17
CA THR A 224 -6.55 0.38 -16.58
C THR A 224 -7.32 0.19 -17.89
N ARG A 225 -6.84 -0.68 -18.78
CA ARG A 225 -7.32 -0.86 -20.18
C ARG A 225 -7.09 -2.27 -20.70
N SER A 226 -7.21 -3.25 -19.83
CA SER A 226 -7.10 -4.67 -20.12
C SER A 226 -8.02 -5.42 -19.15
N GLU A 227 -8.49 -6.60 -19.53
CA GLU A 227 -9.25 -7.49 -18.65
C GLU A 227 -8.35 -8.18 -17.62
N ALA A 228 -7.03 -7.97 -17.68
CA ALA A 228 -6.08 -8.55 -16.75
C ALA A 228 -6.31 -8.09 -15.30
N VAL A 229 -6.22 -9.05 -14.39
CA VAL A 229 -6.31 -8.84 -12.94
C VAL A 229 -5.12 -9.51 -12.26
N VAL A 230 -4.54 -8.84 -11.27
CA VAL A 230 -3.45 -9.36 -10.43
C VAL A 230 -3.98 -9.53 -9.02
N ARG A 231 -3.96 -10.77 -8.52
CA ARG A 231 -4.58 -11.16 -7.25
C ARG A 231 -3.60 -11.87 -6.31
N PRO A 232 -2.66 -11.14 -5.70
CA PRO A 232 -1.75 -11.74 -4.75
C PRO A 232 -2.48 -12.00 -3.42
N LEU A 233 -2.19 -13.14 -2.79
CA LEU A 233 -2.84 -13.56 -1.55
C LEU A 233 -1.85 -14.31 -0.65
N LEU A 234 -1.82 -13.90 0.61
CA LEU A 234 -1.20 -14.61 1.72
C LEU A 234 -2.29 -15.01 2.70
N VAL A 235 -2.31 -16.28 3.10
CA VAL A 235 -3.00 -16.75 4.31
C VAL A 235 -1.91 -17.33 5.21
N GLY A 236 -1.60 -16.65 6.31
CA GLY A 236 -0.53 -17.04 7.22
C GLY A 236 -1.05 -17.37 8.62
N ARG A 237 -0.30 -18.18 9.37
CA ARG A 237 -0.55 -18.45 10.79
C ARG A 237 0.74 -18.34 11.60
N ALA A 238 0.72 -17.62 12.72
CA ALA A 238 1.89 -17.36 13.55
C ALA A 238 2.71 -18.65 13.82
N GLY A 239 4.03 -18.56 13.67
CA GLY A 239 4.95 -19.69 13.83
C GLY A 239 5.08 -20.64 12.64
N ALA A 240 4.25 -20.51 11.59
CA ALA A 240 4.46 -21.23 10.33
C ALA A 240 3.82 -20.49 9.14
N VAL A 241 4.62 -20.06 8.15
CA VAL A 241 4.05 -19.69 6.85
C VAL A 241 3.59 -20.97 6.17
N ARG A 242 2.32 -21.29 6.35
CA ARG A 242 1.66 -22.37 5.65
C ARG A 242 0.77 -21.73 4.60
N GLU A 243 1.36 -21.64 3.40
CA GLU A 243 0.64 -21.67 2.11
C GLU A 243 0.32 -20.31 1.45
N VAL A 244 0.72 -20.24 0.19
CA VAL A 244 0.30 -19.25 -0.80
C VAL A 244 -0.93 -19.84 -1.47
N VAL A 245 -2.09 -19.21 -1.29
CA VAL A 245 -3.27 -19.63 -2.03
C VAL A 245 -3.29 -18.89 -3.36
N GLU A 246 -2.99 -19.61 -4.43
CA GLU A 246 -3.14 -19.11 -5.79
C GLU A 246 -4.61 -19.10 -6.20
N GLY A 247 -5.06 -17.99 -6.79
CA GLY A 247 -6.41 -17.87 -7.35
C GLY A 247 -7.50 -17.78 -6.28
N PHE A 248 -7.89 -16.55 -5.96
CA PHE A 248 -9.14 -16.28 -5.26
C PHE A 248 -10.09 -15.47 -6.15
N SER A 249 -11.39 -15.65 -5.93
CA SER A 249 -12.42 -14.71 -6.35
C SER A 249 -12.68 -13.73 -5.23
N SER A 250 -12.92 -12.48 -5.61
CA SER A 250 -13.32 -11.41 -4.70
C SER A 250 -14.60 -10.76 -5.17
N GLU A 251 -15.48 -10.48 -4.22
CA GLU A 251 -16.64 -9.62 -4.41
C GLU A 251 -16.54 -8.46 -3.43
N TRP A 252 -16.81 -7.26 -3.91
CA TRP A 252 -16.68 -6.02 -3.15
C TRP A 252 -17.93 -5.19 -3.35
N GLU A 253 -18.69 -5.08 -2.28
CA GLU A 253 -19.89 -4.26 -2.16
C GLU A 253 -19.58 -3.00 -1.36
N ASP A 254 -20.54 -2.08 -1.25
CA ASP A 254 -20.32 -0.85 -0.49
C ASP A 254 -20.10 -1.11 1.02
N ALA A 255 -20.74 -2.16 1.57
CA ALA A 255 -20.73 -2.49 2.99
C ALA A 255 -19.98 -3.78 3.34
N ALA A 256 -19.57 -4.57 2.36
CA ALA A 256 -18.96 -5.88 2.60
C ALA A 256 -17.98 -6.29 1.50
N THR A 257 -17.04 -7.16 1.85
CA THR A 257 -16.10 -7.78 0.94
C THR A 257 -16.03 -9.28 1.23
N SER A 258 -16.07 -10.12 0.19
CA SER A 258 -15.93 -11.57 0.31
C SER A 258 -14.79 -12.08 -0.57
N LEU A 259 -14.04 -13.06 -0.07
CA LEU A 259 -13.03 -13.79 -0.83
C LEU A 259 -13.28 -15.28 -0.70
N VAL A 260 -13.12 -16.01 -1.79
CA VAL A 260 -13.14 -17.48 -1.81
C VAL A 260 -12.00 -17.96 -2.68
N GLY A 261 -11.26 -18.96 -2.22
CA GLY A 261 -10.19 -19.56 -3.00
C GLY A 261 -9.64 -20.82 -2.36
N GLY A 262 -8.55 -21.34 -2.90
CA GLY A 262 -7.87 -22.53 -2.36
C GLY A 262 -7.25 -23.39 -3.45
N GLY A 263 -6.00 -23.11 -3.82
CA GLY A 263 -5.13 -24.10 -4.43
C GLY A 263 -4.50 -24.93 -3.33
N GLY A 264 -5.07 -26.11 -3.04
CA GLY A 264 -4.68 -26.96 -1.91
C GLY A 264 -5.81 -27.07 -0.88
N GLU A 265 -5.82 -26.18 0.11
CA GLU A 265 -6.87 -26.11 1.13
C GLU A 265 -7.84 -24.93 0.89
N PRO A 266 -9.16 -25.19 0.78
CA PRO A 266 -10.17 -24.14 0.61
C PRO A 266 -10.17 -23.12 1.75
N PHE A 267 -10.39 -21.85 1.42
CA PHE A 267 -10.74 -20.82 2.40
C PHE A 267 -11.91 -19.97 1.92
N SER A 268 -12.62 -19.39 2.88
CA SER A 268 -13.49 -18.25 2.61
C SER A 268 -13.26 -17.16 3.64
N LEU A 269 -13.36 -15.91 3.22
CA LEU A 269 -13.22 -14.74 4.07
C LEU A 269 -14.42 -13.84 3.79
N ARG A 270 -15.15 -13.47 4.84
CA ARG A 270 -16.25 -12.51 4.76
C ARG A 270 -15.97 -11.37 5.71
N LEU A 271 -16.00 -10.14 5.18
CA LEU A 271 -15.68 -8.91 5.89
C LEU A 271 -16.81 -7.90 5.75
N SER A 272 -17.15 -7.25 6.86
CA SER A 272 -18.00 -6.07 6.92
C SER A 272 -17.13 -4.82 6.98
N HIS A 273 -17.53 -3.77 6.26
CA HIS A 273 -16.88 -2.46 6.31
C HIS A 273 -17.40 -1.71 7.54
N GLU A 274 -16.53 -1.46 8.52
CA GLU A 274 -16.94 -0.92 9.82
C GLU A 274 -16.88 0.61 9.84
N ARG A 275 -15.66 1.17 9.87
CA ARG A 275 -15.43 2.62 10.00
C ARG A 275 -14.59 3.11 8.82
N LEU A 276 -15.10 4.10 8.09
CA LEU A 276 -14.32 4.82 7.08
C LEU A 276 -13.27 5.69 7.78
N LEU A 277 -12.01 5.30 7.69
CA LEU A 277 -10.88 6.03 8.25
C LEU A 277 -10.48 7.22 7.38
N ASP A 278 -10.50 7.02 6.07
CA ASP A 278 -10.00 8.00 5.12
C ASP A 278 -10.75 7.99 3.79
N ARG A 279 -10.85 9.16 3.18
CA ARG A 279 -11.43 9.36 1.85
C ARG A 279 -10.77 10.54 1.18
N GLU A 280 -10.07 10.24 0.09
CA GLU A 280 -9.39 11.25 -0.70
C GLU A 280 -9.89 11.27 -2.15
N ARG A 281 -9.68 12.43 -2.78
CA ARG A 281 -9.80 12.60 -4.23
C ARG A 281 -8.52 13.27 -4.73
N PHE A 282 -7.91 12.70 -5.76
CA PHE A 282 -6.64 13.18 -6.29
C PHE A 282 -6.70 13.32 -7.82
N ALA A 283 -5.75 14.07 -8.37
CA ALA A 283 -5.65 14.26 -9.81
C ALA A 283 -5.19 12.94 -10.47
N ALA A 284 -6.03 12.36 -11.33
CA ALA A 284 -5.68 11.17 -12.11
C ALA A 284 -5.59 11.54 -13.60
N LEU A 285 -4.52 12.25 -13.95
CA LEU A 285 -4.40 12.91 -15.25
C LEU A 285 -4.53 11.96 -16.44
N ARG A 286 -5.47 12.28 -17.34
CA ARG A 286 -5.61 11.61 -18.64
C ARG A 286 -4.31 11.73 -19.46
N PRO A 287 -4.01 10.77 -20.35
CA PRO A 287 -2.75 10.75 -21.11
C PRO A 287 -2.38 12.07 -21.79
N VAL A 288 -3.35 12.75 -22.40
CA VAL A 288 -3.15 14.04 -23.10
C VAL A 288 -2.59 15.14 -22.18
N TRP A 289 -2.88 15.07 -20.88
CA TRP A 289 -2.46 16.08 -19.90
C TRP A 289 -1.15 15.74 -19.19
N ARG A 290 -0.61 14.52 -19.35
CA ARG A 290 0.56 14.05 -18.58
C ARG A 290 1.82 14.87 -18.86
N ALA A 291 2.03 15.30 -20.10
CA ALA A 291 3.17 16.16 -20.46
C ALA A 291 3.12 17.53 -19.75
N TRP A 292 1.93 18.00 -19.38
CA TRP A 292 1.69 19.28 -18.74
C TRP A 292 1.42 19.16 -17.24
N ARG A 293 1.72 18.00 -16.64
CA ARG A 293 1.37 17.63 -15.27
C ARG A 293 1.64 18.73 -14.24
N ARG A 294 2.84 19.31 -14.27
CA ARG A 294 3.28 20.36 -13.32
C ARG A 294 2.36 21.59 -13.31
N VAL A 295 1.66 21.86 -14.42
CA VAL A 295 0.73 22.99 -14.56
C VAL A 295 -0.70 22.55 -14.23
N VAL A 296 -1.13 21.38 -14.71
CA VAL A 296 -2.55 20.97 -14.61
C VAL A 296 -2.93 20.38 -13.25
N GLU A 297 -1.98 19.80 -12.52
CA GLU A 297 -2.23 19.19 -11.22
C GLU A 297 -2.60 20.22 -10.14
N PRO A 298 -1.92 21.39 -10.02
CA PRO A 298 -2.40 22.49 -9.18
C PRO A 298 -3.81 22.97 -9.56
N VAL A 299 -4.11 23.07 -10.86
CA VAL A 299 -5.44 23.47 -11.36
C VAL A 299 -6.53 22.51 -10.89
N PHE A 300 -6.22 21.20 -10.83
CA PHE A 300 -7.14 20.21 -10.29
C PHE A 300 -7.52 20.50 -8.84
N TYR A 301 -6.55 20.78 -7.98
CA TYR A 301 -6.83 21.04 -6.56
C TYR A 301 -7.55 22.38 -6.35
N VAL A 302 -7.16 23.44 -7.07
CA VAL A 302 -7.86 24.74 -7.04
C VAL A 302 -9.31 24.62 -7.54
N SER A 303 -9.60 23.69 -8.45
CA SER A 303 -10.97 23.48 -8.96
C SER A 303 -12.00 23.13 -7.89
N TYR A 304 -11.57 22.64 -6.72
CA TYR A 304 -12.48 22.38 -5.59
C TYR A 304 -13.00 23.66 -4.94
N SER A 305 -12.26 24.76 -5.08
CA SER A 305 -12.63 26.09 -4.59
C SER A 305 -13.44 26.91 -5.61
N LEU A 306 -13.63 26.42 -6.84
CA LEU A 306 -14.39 27.10 -7.89
C LEU A 306 -15.89 26.78 -7.76
N PRO A 307 -16.77 27.77 -7.54
CA PRO A 307 -18.21 27.57 -7.35
C PRO A 307 -18.90 27.09 -8.64
N PHE A 308 -18.35 27.40 -9.81
CA PHE A 308 -18.87 27.00 -11.12
C PHE A 308 -17.75 26.39 -11.99
N GLY A 309 -18.08 25.37 -12.78
CA GLY A 309 -17.13 24.76 -13.74
C GLY A 309 -16.06 23.85 -13.14
N GLY A 310 -15.80 23.87 -11.83
CA GLY A 310 -14.79 23.01 -11.18
C GLY A 310 -15.01 21.51 -11.41
N ALA A 311 -16.27 21.05 -11.43
CA ALA A 311 -16.59 19.66 -11.75
C ALA A 311 -16.25 19.29 -13.20
N VAL A 312 -16.42 20.22 -14.15
CA VAL A 312 -16.06 20.03 -15.56
C VAL A 312 -14.54 19.95 -15.70
N VAL A 313 -13.79 20.85 -15.05
CA VAL A 313 -12.32 20.83 -15.01
C VAL A 313 -11.81 19.48 -14.51
N ARG A 314 -12.33 18.99 -13.37
CA ARG A 314 -11.94 17.67 -12.84
C ARG A 314 -12.30 16.51 -13.76
N SER A 315 -13.46 16.57 -14.42
CA SER A 315 -13.86 15.55 -15.39
C SER A 315 -12.91 15.50 -16.58
N VAL A 316 -12.52 16.67 -17.10
CA VAL A 316 -11.58 16.81 -18.23
C VAL A 316 -10.17 16.34 -17.85
N LEU A 317 -9.69 16.68 -16.66
CA LEU A 317 -8.36 16.30 -16.19
C LEU A 317 -8.28 14.81 -15.80
N GLY A 318 -9.34 14.28 -15.17
CA GLY A 318 -9.41 12.93 -14.60
C GLY A 318 -9.31 12.94 -13.08
N VAL A 319 -10.11 12.09 -12.42
CA VAL A 319 -10.23 12.03 -10.95
C VAL A 319 -9.90 10.63 -10.46
N GLY A 320 -9.03 10.53 -9.45
CA GLY A 320 -8.85 9.33 -8.65
C GLY A 320 -9.61 9.46 -7.33
N THR A 321 -10.05 8.33 -6.78
CA THR A 321 -10.60 8.26 -5.42
C THR A 321 -9.83 7.21 -4.63
N TYR A 322 -9.54 7.51 -3.37
CA TYR A 322 -9.00 6.56 -2.41
C TYR A 322 -9.94 6.50 -1.20
N ARG A 323 -10.12 5.31 -0.64
CA ARG A 323 -10.91 5.05 0.56
C ARG A 323 -10.22 3.99 1.40
N ARG A 324 -10.27 4.16 2.72
CA ARG A 324 -9.74 3.23 3.70
C ARG A 324 -10.78 2.96 4.78
N TRP A 325 -11.01 1.70 5.09
CA TRP A 325 -11.96 1.28 6.13
C TRP A 325 -11.29 0.34 7.11
N THR A 326 -11.67 0.42 8.38
CA THR A 326 -11.54 -0.75 9.24
C THR A 326 -12.56 -1.81 8.81
N ALA A 327 -12.21 -3.07 8.97
CA ALA A 327 -13.07 -4.19 8.64
C ALA A 327 -13.04 -5.24 9.74
N SER A 328 -14.14 -5.95 9.92
CA SER A 328 -14.24 -7.11 10.80
C SER A 328 -14.99 -8.24 10.09
N GLY A 329 -14.79 -9.49 10.53
CA GLY A 329 -15.46 -10.60 9.90
C GLY A 329 -14.94 -11.96 10.31
N ARG A 330 -15.05 -12.92 9.38
CA ARG A 330 -14.73 -14.33 9.64
C ARG A 330 -13.90 -14.93 8.51
N LEU A 331 -12.84 -15.61 8.90
CA LEU A 331 -12.06 -16.51 8.07
C LEU A 331 -12.51 -17.95 8.35
N ASP A 332 -12.98 -18.64 7.33
CA ASP A 332 -13.24 -20.07 7.35
C ASP A 332 -12.07 -20.78 6.66
N ARG A 333 -11.28 -21.58 7.40
CA ARG A 333 -10.20 -22.41 6.84
C ARG A 333 -9.94 -23.64 7.72
N ALA A 334 -9.62 -24.79 7.11
CA ALA A 334 -9.33 -26.03 7.84
C ALA A 334 -10.46 -26.49 8.78
N GLY A 335 -11.71 -26.17 8.46
CA GLY A 335 -12.86 -26.40 9.36
C GLY A 335 -12.89 -25.50 10.61
N GLN A 336 -11.99 -24.51 10.70
CA GLN A 336 -11.96 -23.51 11.76
C GLN A 336 -12.63 -22.23 11.27
N GLN A 337 -13.47 -21.64 12.13
CA GLN A 337 -13.99 -20.29 11.94
C GLN A 337 -13.21 -19.36 12.88
N VAL A 338 -12.54 -18.37 12.31
CA VAL A 338 -11.70 -17.43 13.04
C VAL A 338 -12.28 -16.04 12.89
N ALA A 339 -12.55 -15.37 14.01
CA ALA A 339 -12.91 -13.96 14.00
C ALA A 339 -11.69 -13.14 13.60
N VAL A 340 -11.83 -12.30 12.59
CA VAL A 340 -10.72 -11.47 12.09
C VAL A 340 -11.12 -10.00 12.06
N ARG A 341 -10.12 -9.13 12.21
CA ARG A 341 -10.26 -7.68 12.06
C ARG A 341 -9.09 -7.12 11.27
N GLY A 342 -9.26 -5.96 10.68
CA GLY A 342 -8.17 -5.26 10.03
C GLY A 342 -8.63 -4.08 9.20
N VAL A 343 -8.05 -3.95 8.00
CA VAL A 343 -8.23 -2.80 7.13
C VAL A 343 -8.43 -3.23 5.67
N LEU A 344 -9.25 -2.44 4.98
CA LEU A 344 -9.44 -2.50 3.54
C LEU A 344 -9.16 -1.15 2.92
N GLU A 345 -8.55 -1.16 1.74
CA GLU A 345 -8.26 0.01 0.94
C GLU A 345 -8.78 -0.17 -0.49
N GLU A 346 -9.32 0.91 -1.04
CA GLU A 346 -9.74 0.96 -2.42
C GLU A 346 -9.30 2.27 -3.07
N MET A 347 -8.49 2.15 -4.11
CA MET A 347 -8.22 3.21 -5.07
C MET A 347 -8.93 2.91 -6.41
N ARG A 348 -9.60 3.90 -6.96
CA ARG A 348 -10.22 3.84 -8.30
C ARG A 348 -9.85 5.06 -9.12
N LEU A 349 -9.44 4.85 -10.36
CA LEU A 349 -9.24 5.91 -11.34
C LEU A 349 -10.50 6.07 -12.18
N ARG A 350 -11.13 7.24 -12.16
CA ARG A 350 -12.18 7.63 -13.09
C ARG A 350 -11.56 8.30 -14.31
N GLN A 351 -10.99 7.49 -15.20
CA GLN A 351 -10.62 7.94 -16.55
C GLN A 351 -11.83 7.69 -17.46
N GLY A 352 -12.82 8.59 -17.42
CA GLY A 352 -14.21 8.27 -17.75
C GLY A 352 -14.52 7.76 -19.18
N GLY A 353 -15.57 6.93 -19.22
CA GLY A 353 -16.41 6.58 -20.37
C GLY A 353 -17.46 5.53 -19.97
N GLY A 354 -18.30 5.84 -18.98
CA GLY A 354 -19.37 4.98 -18.48
C GLY A 354 -20.26 5.83 -17.58
N ARG A 355 -21.54 5.91 -17.95
CA ARG A 355 -22.58 6.62 -17.18
C ARG A 355 -22.74 6.03 -15.78
#